data_AF-A0A1F7CSL6-F1
#
_entry.id   AF-A0A1F7CSL6-F1
#
_cell.length_a   1.000
_cell.length_b   1.000
_cell.length_c   1.000
_cell.angle_alpha   90.00
_cell.angle_beta   90.00
_cell.angle_gamma   90.00
#
_symmetry.space_group_name_H-M   'P 1'
#
loop_
_entity.id
_entity.type
_entity.pdbx_description
1 polymer ?
#
loop_
_entity_poly.entity_id
_entity_poly.type
_entity_poly.pdbx_seq_one_letter_code
_entity_poly.pdbx_strand_id
1 'polypeptide(L)'
;MLNPAWCPKSPKCIVALCLRVSFGLSLLFVGLAHYLTISAFRGMVSDGLGAVSLLGSLWAYIMPALMIIGGALLVADKRRDIEAWATGLALGSIPAGMLLKSVIGGLSLADTMPAAINAFVWILVYGLVVKMSCCGSGACDKTGTTTM
;
A
#
# COMPACT_ATOMS: atom_id res chain seq x y z
N MET A 1 9.34 16.92 15.67
CA MET A 1 10.35 16.31 16.54
C MET A 1 9.77 15.05 17.15
N LEU A 2 10.33 13.88 16.85
CA LEU A 2 9.89 12.60 17.43
C LEU A 2 10.36 12.55 18.89
N ASN A 3 9.43 12.35 19.82
CA ASN A 3 9.73 12.25 21.25
C ASN A 3 10.54 10.94 21.50
N PRO A 4 11.74 10.99 22.11
CA PRO A 4 12.57 9.79 22.32
C PRO A 4 11.92 8.71 23.18
N ALA A 5 10.83 9.01 23.89
CA ALA A 5 9.99 8.03 24.58
C ALA A 5 9.23 7.06 23.64
N TRP A 6 9.16 7.33 22.33
CA TRP A 6 8.39 6.55 21.35
C TRP A 6 9.23 5.54 20.54
N CYS A 7 10.54 5.45 20.81
CA CYS A 7 11.38 4.46 20.15
C CYS A 7 11.13 3.06 20.72
N PRO A 8 10.68 2.08 19.91
CA PRO A 8 10.47 0.72 20.38
C PRO A 8 11.79 0.12 20.86
N LYS A 9 11.76 -0.54 22.03
CA LYS A 9 12.95 -1.14 22.65
C LYS A 9 13.11 -2.63 22.35
N SER A 10 12.08 -3.29 21.84
CA SER A 10 12.14 -4.71 21.48
C SER A 10 12.52 -4.86 20.00
N PRO A 11 13.36 -5.86 19.63
CA PRO A 11 13.77 -6.09 18.24
C PRO A 11 12.59 -6.24 17.28
N LYS A 12 11.55 -6.97 17.70
CA LYS A 12 10.31 -7.14 16.93
C LYS A 12 9.64 -5.80 16.60
N CYS A 13 9.62 -4.87 17.56
CA CYS A 13 8.97 -3.58 17.37
C CYS A 13 9.78 -2.57 16.58
N ILE A 14 11.11 -2.64 16.67
CA ILE A 14 11.99 -1.89 15.78
C ILE A 14 11.73 -2.33 14.33
N VAL A 15 11.75 -3.64 14.07
CA VAL A 15 11.49 -4.19 12.72
C VAL A 15 10.09 -3.84 12.24
N ALA A 16 9.06 -3.99 13.07
CA ALA A 16 7.68 -3.66 12.70
C ALA A 16 7.50 -2.18 12.36
N LEU A 17 8.10 -1.27 13.14
CA LEU A 17 8.07 0.16 12.88
C LEU A 17 8.79 0.50 11.58
N CYS A 18 10.01 -0.01 11.39
CA CYS A 18 10.78 0.20 10.17
C CYS A 18 10.05 -0.32 8.93
N LEU A 19 9.49 -1.53 9.00
CA LEU A 19 8.75 -2.13 7.89
C LEU A 19 7.50 -1.32 7.55
N ARG A 20 6.73 -0.89 8.57
CA ARG A 20 5.54 -0.05 8.37
C ARG A 20 5.88 1.28 7.73
N VAL A 21 6.86 2.00 8.27
CA VAL A 21 7.24 3.33 7.79
C VAL A 21 7.84 3.24 6.39
N SER A 22 8.75 2.30 6.15
CA SER A 22 9.34 2.12 4.81
C SER A 22 8.27 1.75 3.78
N PHE A 23 7.41 0.78 4.06
CA PHE A 23 6.34 0.37 3.15
C PHE A 23 5.33 1.48 2.88
N GLY A 24 4.90 2.21 3.93
CA GLY A 24 3.98 3.34 3.79
C GLY A 24 4.57 4.49 2.97
N LEU A 25 5.86 4.82 3.17
CA LEU A 25 6.55 5.80 2.34
C LEU A 25 6.70 5.31 0.89
N SER A 26 6.99 4.02 0.67
CA SER A 26 7.03 3.44 -0.67
C SER A 26 5.69 3.59 -1.41
N LEU A 27 4.55 3.28 -0.76
CA LEU A 27 3.22 3.49 -1.35
C LEU A 27 2.98 4.95 -1.71
N LEU A 28 3.32 5.86 -0.78
CA LEU A 28 3.17 7.30 -0.99
C LEU A 28 3.98 7.76 -2.21
N PHE A 29 5.25 7.38 -2.29
CA PHE A 29 6.13 7.78 -3.41
C PHE A 29 5.70 7.16 -4.74
N VAL A 30 5.22 5.92 -4.75
CA VAL A 30 4.66 5.30 -5.96
C VAL A 30 3.43 6.07 -6.43
N GLY A 31 2.51 6.42 -5.53
CA GLY A 31 1.33 7.23 -5.88
C GLY A 31 1.72 8.63 -6.41
N LEU A 32 2.68 9.30 -5.77
CA LEU A 32 3.20 10.57 -6.28
C LEU A 32 3.84 10.43 -7.67
N ALA A 33 4.65 9.39 -7.88
CA ALA A 33 5.29 9.13 -9.17
C ALA A 33 4.26 8.92 -10.28
N HIS A 34 3.17 8.20 -10.00
CA HIS A 34 2.06 8.03 -10.94
C HIS A 34 1.36 9.36 -11.27
N TYR A 35 1.19 10.27 -10.31
CA TYR A 35 0.64 11.60 -10.61
C TYR A 35 1.60 12.50 -11.38
N LEU A 36 2.91 12.46 -11.07
CA LEU A 36 3.92 13.20 -11.82
C LEU A 36 3.99 12.77 -13.28
N THR A 37 3.62 11.51 -13.57
CA THR A 37 3.61 10.92 -14.92
C THR A 37 2.20 10.54 -15.38
N ILE A 38 1.17 11.28 -14.94
CA ILE A 38 -0.24 10.86 -15.06
C ILE A 38 -0.69 10.56 -16.48
N SER A 39 -0.19 11.29 -17.48
CA SER A 39 -0.52 11.03 -18.89
C SER A 39 -0.05 9.65 -19.34
N ALA A 40 1.18 9.28 -18.99
CA ALA A 40 1.76 7.98 -19.32
C ALA A 40 1.10 6.86 -18.50
N PHE A 41 0.89 7.10 -17.20
CA PHE A 41 0.24 6.13 -16.32
C PHE A 41 -1.21 5.85 -16.75
N ARG A 42 -1.98 6.90 -17.08
CA ARG A 42 -3.34 6.76 -17.59
C ARG A 42 -3.37 5.93 -18.88
N GLY A 43 -2.46 6.24 -19.81
CA GLY A 43 -2.28 5.44 -21.03
C GLY A 43 -2.09 3.96 -20.68
N MET A 44 -1.10 3.67 -19.84
CA MET A 44 -0.78 2.31 -19.37
C MET A 44 -1.97 1.62 -18.71
N VAL A 45 -2.72 2.26 -17.82
CA VAL A 45 -3.87 1.64 -17.14
C VAL A 45 -5.00 1.35 -18.13
N SER A 46 -5.28 2.28 -19.03
CA SER A 46 -6.36 2.17 -20.02
C SER A 46 -6.06 1.21 -21.19
N ASP A 47 -4.78 1.01 -21.48
CA ASP A 47 -4.34 0.17 -22.59
C ASP A 47 -4.72 -1.30 -22.40
N GLY A 48 -5.15 -1.95 -23.47
CA GLY A 48 -5.62 -3.34 -23.43
C GLY A 48 -6.91 -3.56 -22.63
N LEU A 49 -7.73 -2.53 -22.39
CA LEU A 49 -9.07 -2.69 -21.78
C LEU A 49 -10.23 -2.60 -22.77
N GLY A 50 -9.98 -2.27 -24.04
CA GLY A 50 -11.01 -2.16 -25.06
C GLY A 50 -12.16 -1.22 -24.65
N ALA A 51 -13.39 -1.74 -24.62
CA ALA A 51 -14.61 -0.98 -24.33
C ALA A 51 -14.66 -0.36 -22.92
N VAL A 52 -13.89 -0.88 -21.95
CA VAL A 52 -13.84 -0.33 -20.58
C VAL A 52 -12.61 0.55 -20.30
N SER A 53 -11.91 0.98 -21.35
CA SER A 53 -10.75 1.89 -21.26
C SER A 53 -11.05 3.20 -20.52
N LEU A 54 -12.28 3.72 -20.58
CA LEU A 54 -12.72 4.88 -19.79
C LEU A 54 -12.65 4.62 -18.28
N LEU A 55 -13.06 3.42 -17.84
CA LEU A 55 -12.97 3.03 -16.44
C LEU A 55 -11.51 2.96 -15.99
N GLY A 56 -10.63 2.39 -16.83
CA GLY A 56 -9.19 2.41 -16.59
C GLY A 56 -8.62 3.83 -16.49
N SER A 57 -9.09 4.74 -17.34
CA SER A 57 -8.69 6.15 -17.29
C SER A 57 -9.09 6.84 -15.99
N LEU A 58 -10.31 6.61 -15.50
CA LEU A 58 -10.76 7.16 -14.22
C LEU A 58 -10.00 6.54 -13.06
N TRP A 59 -9.77 5.22 -13.11
CA TRP A 59 -9.03 4.51 -12.07
C TRP A 59 -7.58 4.97 -11.99
N ALA A 60 -6.96 5.39 -13.09
CA ALA A 60 -5.62 5.98 -13.11
C ALA A 60 -5.48 7.26 -12.27
N TYR A 61 -6.59 7.97 -11.99
CA TYR A 61 -6.58 9.08 -11.04
C TYR A 61 -6.87 8.61 -9.60
N ILE A 62 -7.69 7.58 -9.42
CA ILE A 62 -8.13 7.12 -8.11
C ILE A 62 -7.03 6.30 -7.42
N MET A 63 -6.44 5.33 -8.12
CA MET A 63 -5.44 4.42 -7.55
C MET A 63 -4.26 5.19 -6.92
N PRO A 64 -3.63 6.19 -7.59
CA PRO A 64 -2.54 6.94 -6.99
C PRO A 64 -2.95 7.73 -5.74
N ALA A 65 -4.15 8.31 -5.71
CA ALA A 65 -4.68 8.97 -4.50
C ALA A 65 -4.82 7.98 -3.34
N LEU A 66 -5.34 6.78 -3.61
CA LEU A 66 -5.48 5.74 -2.59
C LEU A 66 -4.11 5.29 -2.06
N MET A 67 -3.09 5.16 -2.94
CA MET A 67 -1.72 4.85 -2.52
C MET A 67 -1.11 5.95 -1.64
N ILE A 68 -1.34 7.22 -1.98
CA ILE A 68 -0.86 8.36 -1.18
C ILE A 68 -1.55 8.40 0.19
N ILE A 69 -2.88 8.30 0.22
CA ILE A 69 -3.65 8.35 1.46
C ILE A 69 -3.33 7.14 2.33
N GLY A 70 -3.33 5.93 1.76
CA GLY A 70 -2.98 4.69 2.45
C GLY A 70 -1.56 4.76 3.00
N GLY A 71 -0.58 5.10 2.16
CA GLY A 71 0.82 5.24 2.57
C GLY A 71 1.02 6.27 3.69
N ALA A 72 0.42 7.45 3.57
CA ALA A 72 0.52 8.51 4.58
C ALA A 72 -0.11 8.11 5.92
N LEU A 73 -1.32 7.54 5.90
CA LEU A 73 -1.99 7.05 7.11
C LEU A 73 -1.23 5.89 7.75
N LEU A 74 -0.66 5.01 6.92
CA LEU A 74 0.13 3.87 7.36
C LEU A 74 1.41 4.33 8.06
N VAL A 75 2.07 5.38 7.60
CA VAL A 75 3.22 6.01 8.28
C VAL A 75 2.78 6.74 9.56
N ALA A 76 1.68 7.48 9.51
CA ALA A 76 1.19 8.27 10.63
C ALA A 76 0.63 7.43 11.79
N ASP A 77 0.36 6.13 11.58
CA ASP A 77 -0.31 5.25 12.54
C ASP A 77 -1.69 5.77 12.96
N LYS A 78 -2.43 6.36 12.02
CA LYS A 78 -3.74 6.95 12.28
C LYS A 78 -4.79 6.33 11.37
N ARG A 79 -6.01 6.21 11.88
CA ARG A 79 -7.18 5.76 11.10
C ARG A 79 -6.90 4.48 10.31
N ARG A 80 -6.50 3.43 11.02
CA ARG A 80 -6.15 2.11 10.45
C ARG A 80 -7.29 1.49 9.63
N ASP A 81 -8.52 1.88 9.93
CA ASP A 81 -9.72 1.57 9.15
C ASP A 81 -9.65 2.13 7.72
N ILE A 82 -9.45 3.45 7.59
CA ILE A 82 -9.36 4.13 6.29
C ILE A 82 -8.11 3.69 5.54
N GLU A 83 -6.99 3.59 6.25
CA GLU A 83 -5.73 3.12 5.70
C GLU A 83 -5.89 1.76 5.03
N ALA A 84 -6.51 0.80 5.73
CA ALA A 84 -6.67 -0.54 5.20
C ALA A 84 -7.56 -0.61 3.96
N TRP A 85 -8.62 0.20 3.92
CA TRP A 85 -9.42 0.35 2.70
C TRP A 85 -8.63 0.97 1.56
N ALA A 86 -7.92 2.07 1.81
CA ALA A 86 -7.16 2.78 0.77
C ALA A 86 -6.02 1.92 0.21
N THR A 87 -5.16 1.39 1.08
CA THR A 87 -4.04 0.51 0.69
C THR A 87 -4.53 -0.78 0.05
N GLY A 88 -5.55 -1.42 0.65
CA GLY A 88 -6.11 -2.67 0.16
C GLY A 88 -6.76 -2.55 -1.22
N LEU A 89 -7.58 -1.52 -1.44
CA LEU A 89 -8.19 -1.26 -2.75
C LEU A 89 -7.15 -0.90 -3.80
N ALA A 90 -6.18 -0.05 -3.45
CA ALA A 90 -5.11 0.31 -4.37
C ALA A 90 -4.34 -0.93 -4.83
N LEU A 91 -3.78 -1.70 -3.89
CA LEU A 91 -2.95 -2.86 -4.20
C LEU A 91 -3.75 -4.01 -4.81
N GLY A 92 -4.92 -4.32 -4.27
CA GLY A 92 -5.78 -5.41 -4.74
C GLY A 92 -6.32 -5.18 -6.16
N SER A 93 -6.50 -3.92 -6.56
CA SER A 93 -6.96 -3.59 -7.92
C SER A 93 -5.90 -3.83 -9.00
N ILE A 94 -4.61 -3.85 -8.66
CA ILE A 94 -3.53 -4.05 -9.64
C ILE A 94 -3.59 -5.45 -10.28
N PRO A 95 -3.53 -6.57 -9.53
CA PRO A 95 -3.59 -7.90 -10.15
C PRO A 95 -4.94 -8.14 -10.83
N ALA A 96 -6.05 -7.66 -10.26
CA ALA A 96 -7.36 -7.75 -10.88
C ALA A 96 -7.41 -7.02 -12.23
N GLY A 97 -6.90 -5.79 -12.30
CA GLY A 97 -6.85 -4.98 -13.52
C GLY A 97 -5.91 -5.57 -14.57
N MET A 98 -4.72 -6.02 -14.16
CA MET A 98 -3.75 -6.64 -15.08
C MET A 98 -4.30 -7.93 -15.70
N LEU A 99 -4.91 -8.81 -14.90
CA LEU A 99 -5.49 -10.05 -15.42
C LEU A 99 -6.76 -9.79 -16.25
N LEU A 100 -7.55 -8.77 -15.87
CA LEU A 100 -8.71 -8.36 -16.66
C LEU A 100 -8.30 -8.03 -18.09
N LYS A 101 -7.18 -7.32 -18.30
CA LYS A 101 -6.67 -7.01 -19.65
C LYS A 101 -6.45 -8.26 -20.52
N SER A 102 -6.02 -9.37 -19.93
CA SER A 102 -5.90 -10.63 -20.67
C SER A 102 -7.24 -11.28 -21.00
N VAL A 103 -8.25 -11.09 -20.13
CA VAL A 103 -9.59 -11.64 -20.34
C VAL A 103 -10.36 -10.86 -21.41
N ILE A 104 -10.35 -9.53 -21.35
CA ILE A 104 -11.21 -8.68 -22.19
C ILE A 104 -10.46 -7.94 -23.31
N GLY A 105 -9.16 -7.71 -23.15
CA GLY A 105 -8.35 -6.94 -24.10
C GLY A 105 -7.56 -7.78 -25.10
N GLY A 106 -7.54 -9.10 -24.91
CA GLY A 106 -6.75 -10.01 -25.74
C GLY A 106 -5.24 -9.90 -25.52
N LEU A 107 -4.78 -9.19 -24.48
CA LEU A 107 -3.36 -9.17 -24.12
C LEU A 107 -2.92 -10.56 -23.64
N SER A 108 -1.72 -10.98 -24.05
CA SER A 108 -1.22 -12.29 -23.66
C SER A 108 -1.08 -12.37 -22.13
N LEU A 109 -1.37 -13.54 -21.57
CA LEU A 109 -1.21 -13.75 -20.14
C LEU A 109 0.27 -13.61 -19.70
N ALA A 110 1.20 -13.93 -20.60
CA ALA A 110 2.64 -13.76 -20.36
C ALA A 110 3.03 -12.29 -20.13
N ASP A 111 2.32 -11.34 -20.74
CA ASP A 111 2.60 -9.90 -20.60
C ASP A 111 2.00 -9.31 -19.31
N THR A 112 0.91 -9.89 -18.81
CA THR A 112 0.18 -9.38 -17.64
C THR A 112 0.60 -10.04 -16.32
N MET A 113 1.07 -11.29 -16.38
CA MET A 113 1.48 -12.06 -15.20
C MET A 113 2.61 -11.41 -14.38
N PRO A 114 3.71 -10.89 -14.97
CA PRO A 114 4.80 -10.33 -14.18
C PRO A 114 4.36 -9.16 -13.30
N ALA A 115 3.53 -8.26 -13.84
CA ALA A 115 2.99 -7.14 -13.08
C ALA A 115 1.99 -7.59 -12.00
N ALA A 116 1.13 -8.57 -12.31
CA ALA A 116 0.20 -9.14 -11.35
C ALA A 116 0.93 -9.84 -10.17
N ILE A 117 1.97 -10.63 -10.47
CA ILE A 117 2.80 -11.30 -9.45
C ILE A 117 3.51 -10.27 -8.57
N ASN A 118 4.10 -9.23 -9.17
CA ASN A 118 4.72 -8.16 -8.40
C ASN A 118 3.71 -7.51 -7.44
N ALA A 119 2.48 -7.25 -7.90
CA ALA A 119 1.44 -6.70 -7.02
C ALA A 119 1.06 -7.66 -5.88
N PHE A 120 1.00 -8.98 -6.12
CA PHE A 120 0.80 -9.96 -5.05
C PHE A 120 1.92 -9.93 -4.01
N VAL A 121 3.18 -9.71 -4.41
CA VAL A 121 4.29 -9.53 -3.45
C VAL A 121 4.03 -8.31 -2.56
N TRP A 122 3.60 -7.18 -3.12
CA TRP A 122 3.23 -6.00 -2.33
C TRP A 122 2.07 -6.26 -1.38
N ILE A 123 1.05 -7.02 -1.80
CA ILE A 123 -0.08 -7.42 -0.96
C ILE A 123 0.39 -8.32 0.21
N LEU A 124 1.31 -9.26 -0.04
CA LEU A 124 1.88 -10.10 1.01
C LEU A 124 2.68 -9.28 2.02
N VAL A 125 3.53 -8.36 1.55
CA VAL A 125 4.28 -7.44 2.42
C VAL A 125 3.32 -6.57 3.23
N TYR A 126 2.26 -6.05 2.63
CA TYR A 126 1.23 -5.31 3.35
C TYR A 126 0.56 -6.16 4.44
N GLY A 127 0.20 -7.42 4.12
CA GLY A 127 -0.31 -8.37 5.11
C GLY A 127 0.64 -8.60 6.29
N LEU A 128 1.96 -8.65 6.03
CA LEU A 128 2.98 -8.73 7.09
C LEU A 128 3.05 -7.45 7.92
N VAL A 129 3.01 -6.28 7.29
CA VAL A 129 2.99 -4.97 7.96
C VAL A 129 1.82 -4.88 8.95
N VAL A 130 0.63 -5.26 8.51
CA VAL A 130 -0.59 -5.24 9.35
C VAL A 130 -0.47 -6.23 10.51
N LYS A 131 0.06 -7.43 10.27
CA LYS A 131 0.21 -8.48 11.30
C LYS A 131 1.31 -8.20 12.33
N MET A 132 2.38 -7.49 11.96
CA MET A 132 3.52 -7.24 12.84
C MET A 132 3.31 -6.10 13.85
N SER A 133 2.10 -5.55 13.97
CA SER A 133 1.79 -4.42 14.85
C SER A 133 2.21 -4.65 16.31
N CYS A 134 2.89 -3.66 16.88
CA CYS A 134 3.38 -3.69 18.27
C CYS A 134 2.38 -3.23 19.32
N CYS A 135 1.24 -2.68 18.90
CA CYS A 135 0.19 -2.19 19.79
C CYS A 135 -0.88 -3.27 20.08
N GLY A 136 -0.45 -4.51 20.33
CA GLY A 136 -1.33 -5.64 20.63
C GLY A 136 -1.46 -6.01 22.11
N SER A 137 -0.54 -5.58 22.98
CA SER A 137 -0.59 -5.91 24.42
C SER A 137 0.40 -5.05 25.19
N GLY A 138 -0.03 -3.89 25.74
CA GLY A 138 0.56 -3.22 26.91
C GLY A 138 2.09 -2.98 27.00
N ALA A 139 2.86 -3.15 25.93
CA ALA A 139 4.33 -3.16 25.98
C ALA A 139 4.98 -1.79 25.74
N CYS A 140 4.19 -0.79 25.35
CA CYS A 140 4.68 0.58 25.18
C CYS A 140 4.47 1.46 26.43
N ASP A 141 3.72 1.01 27.43
CA ASP A 141 3.52 1.72 28.71
C ASP A 141 3.53 0.73 29.89
N LYS A 142 4.72 0.36 30.34
CA LYS A 142 4.96 0.12 31.77
C LYS A 142 6.23 0.83 32.18
N THR A 143 6.17 2.15 32.13
CA THR A 143 7.01 3.01 32.95
C THR A 143 6.64 2.74 34.41
N GLY A 144 7.65 2.41 35.22
CA GLY A 144 7.53 1.80 36.55
C GLY A 144 6.33 2.21 37.40
N THR A 145 5.58 1.20 37.85
CA THR A 145 4.80 1.28 39.09
C THR A 145 5.56 0.48 40.14
N THR A 146 6.61 1.09 40.69
CA THR A 146 7.18 0.66 41.96
C THR A 146 6.28 1.26 43.05
N THR A 147 5.22 0.55 43.44
CA THR A 147 4.54 0.83 44.71
C THR A 147 5.24 0.03 45.79
N MET A 148 6.03 0.72 46.61
CA MET A 148 6.14 0.36 48.03
C MET A 148 4.79 0.53 48.69
#